data_AF-A0A3M1JSX1-F1
#
_entry.id   AF-A0A3M1JSX1-F1
#
_cell.length_a   1.000
_cell.length_b   1.000
_cell.length_c   1.000
_cell.angle_alpha   90.00
_cell.angle_beta   90.00
_cell.angle_gamma   90.00
#
_symmetry.space_group_name_H-M   'P 1'
#
loop_
_entity.id
_entity.type
_entity.pdbx_description
1 polymer ?
#
loop_
_entity_poly.entity_id
_entity_poly.type
_entity_poly.pdbx_seq_one_letter_code
_entity_poly.pdbx_strand_id
1 'polypeptide(L)'
;MTKYKTVLTAIGLALALAACGEQRAAPPQDNPADAQQAAAVEIQTESERLNAFFEEVFDRDLARSPMSQTYLGIKDDYDKWDDISEVRRDEDIELVRHDLERLRTEFDPAKLDEEANLSYRIFELTAERTLAADRWRHHDYPVNQMFGWQSEIPAFLINMHQVADKSDAEAYIARLNGVKAVMVQVIAGLRLRADQGVVAPAFTFPQA
;
A
#
# COMPACT_ATOMS: atom_id res chain seq x y z
N MET A 1 -24.37 16.50 -35.75
CA MET A 1 -25.49 16.19 -36.68
C MET A 1 -25.16 14.89 -37.40
N THR A 2 -26.19 14.07 -37.65
CA THR A 2 -26.18 12.78 -38.39
C THR A 2 -25.81 11.55 -37.53
N LYS A 3 -26.65 10.51 -37.34
CA LYS A 3 -28.10 10.26 -37.46
C LYS A 3 -28.34 8.94 -36.72
N TYR A 4 -29.31 8.89 -35.79
CA TYR A 4 -29.85 7.65 -35.22
C TYR A 4 -30.70 6.91 -36.27
N LYS A 5 -30.64 5.58 -36.28
CA LYS A 5 -31.64 4.72 -36.93
C LYS A 5 -32.15 3.67 -35.95
N THR A 6 -33.42 3.82 -35.62
CA THR A 6 -34.32 2.88 -34.96
C THR A 6 -34.85 1.83 -35.94
N VAL A 7 -35.46 0.75 -35.40
CA VAL A 7 -36.65 -0.05 -35.84
C VAL A 7 -36.40 -1.55 -35.53
N LEU A 8 -37.05 -2.13 -34.51
CA LEU A 8 -38.35 -2.89 -34.51
C LEU A 8 -38.28 -4.15 -35.40
N THR A 9 -38.70 -5.40 -35.08
CA THR A 9 -39.80 -6.01 -34.28
C THR A 9 -39.54 -7.55 -34.36
N ALA A 10 -39.90 -8.47 -33.44
CA ALA A 10 -41.21 -9.11 -33.20
C ALA A 10 -40.99 -10.25 -32.16
N ILE A 11 -41.68 -10.30 -31.01
CA ILE A 11 -42.96 -11.02 -30.71
C ILE A 11 -42.99 -12.49 -31.18
N GLY A 12 -42.92 -13.42 -30.22
CA GLY A 12 -43.28 -14.82 -30.34
C GLY A 12 -43.89 -15.34 -29.03
N LEU A 13 -45.22 -15.38 -29.00
CA LEU A 13 -46.09 -15.83 -27.90
C LEU A 13 -46.30 -17.35 -28.03
N ALA A 14 -46.07 -18.12 -26.97
CA ALA A 14 -46.52 -19.50 -26.87
C ALA A 14 -47.09 -19.78 -25.46
N LEU A 15 -48.43 -19.81 -25.39
CA LEU A 15 -49.17 -20.39 -24.27
C LEU A 15 -49.19 -21.93 -24.42
N ALA A 16 -48.89 -22.64 -23.34
CA ALA A 16 -49.32 -24.02 -23.14
C ALA A 16 -49.95 -24.15 -21.75
N LEU A 17 -51.27 -24.32 -21.72
CA LEU A 17 -52.01 -24.81 -20.55
C LEU A 17 -51.81 -26.33 -20.46
N ALA A 18 -51.35 -26.82 -19.32
CA ALA A 18 -51.51 -28.23 -18.95
C ALA A 18 -51.60 -28.39 -17.42
N ALA A 19 -52.81 -28.78 -17.00
CA ALA A 19 -53.15 -29.65 -15.87
C ALA A 19 -52.63 -29.33 -14.45
N CYS A 20 -53.57 -28.91 -13.58
CA CYS A 20 -53.49 -29.12 -12.15
C CYS A 20 -53.49 -30.63 -11.85
N GLY A 21 -52.36 -31.13 -11.33
CA GLY A 21 -52.24 -32.47 -10.78
C GLY A 21 -51.83 -32.37 -9.32
N GLU A 22 -52.65 -32.94 -8.44
CA GLU A 22 -52.47 -32.97 -6.99
C GLU A 22 -51.16 -33.68 -6.61
N GLN A 23 -50.21 -32.92 -6.06
CA GLN A 23 -48.89 -33.43 -5.68
C GLN A 23 -48.99 -34.13 -4.33
N ARG A 24 -49.12 -35.46 -4.39
CA ARG A 24 -49.02 -36.35 -3.23
C ARG A 24 -47.58 -36.32 -2.71
N ALA A 25 -47.39 -35.94 -1.45
CA ALA A 25 -46.09 -35.96 -0.78
C ALA A 25 -45.48 -37.37 -0.84
N ALA A 26 -44.32 -37.49 -1.48
CA ALA A 26 -43.46 -38.66 -1.40
C ALA A 26 -42.61 -38.58 -0.11
N PRO A 27 -42.17 -39.73 0.47
CA PRO A 27 -41.38 -39.73 1.69
C PRO A 27 -40.00 -39.08 1.44
N PRO A 28 -39.33 -38.58 2.49
CA PRO A 28 -38.02 -37.95 2.35
C PRO A 28 -37.04 -38.97 1.76
N GLN A 29 -36.53 -38.65 0.58
CA GLN A 29 -35.39 -39.35 -0.02
C GLN A 29 -34.15 -38.64 0.49
N ASP A 30 -33.36 -39.32 1.32
CA ASP A 30 -31.99 -38.92 1.65
C ASP A 30 -31.17 -38.88 0.35
N ASN A 31 -31.10 -37.69 -0.26
CA ASN A 31 -30.20 -37.43 -1.36
C ASN A 31 -28.79 -37.20 -0.79
N PRO A 32 -27.77 -37.98 -1.21
CA PRO A 32 -26.38 -37.73 -0.81
C PRO A 32 -25.81 -36.39 -1.32
N ALA A 33 -26.57 -35.65 -2.13
CA ALA A 33 -26.17 -34.39 -2.73
C ALA A 33 -26.17 -33.20 -1.75
N ASP A 34 -26.90 -33.28 -0.63
CA ASP A 34 -26.86 -32.23 0.41
C ASP A 34 -25.63 -32.35 1.34
N ALA A 35 -24.88 -33.46 1.25
CA ALA A 35 -23.60 -33.62 1.96
C ALA A 35 -22.43 -32.93 1.24
N GLN A 36 -22.62 -32.44 0.01
CA GLN A 36 -21.61 -31.70 -0.74
C GLN A 36 -21.69 -30.17 -0.54
N GLN A 37 -22.67 -29.71 0.25
CA GLN A 37 -22.82 -28.30 0.67
C GLN A 37 -22.45 -28.11 2.15
N ALA A 38 -21.67 -29.02 2.73
CA ALA A 38 -21.01 -28.78 4.01
C ALA A 38 -19.76 -27.92 3.75
N ALA A 39 -19.93 -26.60 3.86
CA ALA A 39 -18.91 -25.59 4.10
C ALA A 39 -17.45 -26.01 3.75
N ALA A 40 -17.07 -25.82 2.49
CA ALA A 40 -15.67 -25.63 2.16
C ALA A 40 -15.23 -24.31 2.79
N VAL A 41 -14.85 -24.35 4.07
CA VAL A 41 -13.85 -23.41 4.55
C VAL A 41 -12.61 -23.76 3.72
N GLU A 42 -12.32 -22.98 2.69
CA GLU A 42 -11.03 -23.08 2.01
C GLU A 42 -9.97 -22.93 3.09
N ILE A 43 -9.33 -24.05 3.45
CA ILE A 43 -8.16 -24.03 4.30
C ILE A 43 -7.09 -23.39 3.42
N GLN A 44 -6.89 -22.08 3.57
CA GLN A 44 -5.79 -21.38 2.94
C GLN A 44 -4.49 -22.11 3.27
N THR A 45 -3.66 -22.32 2.27
CA THR A 45 -2.32 -22.87 2.45
C THR A 45 -1.48 -21.89 3.30
N GLU A 46 -0.44 -22.38 3.97
CA GLU A 46 0.44 -21.51 4.77
C GLU A 46 1.09 -20.42 3.91
N SER A 47 1.41 -20.74 2.64
CA SER A 47 1.90 -19.78 1.65
C SER A 47 0.88 -18.68 1.33
N GLU A 48 -0.39 -19.03 1.10
CA GLU A 48 -1.46 -18.04 0.85
C GLU A 48 -1.65 -17.13 2.05
N ARG A 49 -1.60 -17.70 3.26
CA ARG A 49 -1.70 -16.92 4.51
C ARG A 49 -0.51 -15.97 4.68
N LEU A 50 0.70 -16.40 4.32
CA LEU A 50 1.89 -15.55 4.36
C LEU A 50 1.81 -14.41 3.35
N ASN A 51 1.31 -14.69 2.14
CA ASN A 51 1.13 -13.67 1.11
C ASN A 51 0.07 -12.63 1.53
N ALA A 52 -1.02 -13.06 2.14
CA ALA A 52 -2.04 -12.16 2.68
C ALA A 52 -1.47 -11.26 3.79
N PHE A 53 -0.56 -11.77 4.62
CA PHE A 53 0.16 -10.96 5.60
C PHE A 53 1.07 -9.92 4.95
N PHE A 54 1.79 -10.27 3.87
CA PHE A 54 2.61 -9.30 3.14
C PHE A 54 1.77 -8.21 2.48
N GLU A 55 0.60 -8.56 1.93
CA GLU A 55 -0.35 -7.60 1.37
C GLU A 55 -0.88 -6.66 2.47
N GLU A 56 -1.26 -7.18 3.64
CA GLU A 56 -1.68 -6.38 4.79
C GLU A 56 -0.60 -5.35 5.21
N VAL A 57 0.66 -5.80 5.34
CA VAL A 57 1.79 -4.93 5.70
C VAL A 57 2.02 -3.87 4.63
N PHE A 58 2.02 -4.28 3.35
CA PHE A 58 2.21 -3.37 2.22
C PHE A 58 1.13 -2.30 2.16
N ASP A 59 -0.14 -2.68 2.25
CA ASP A 59 -1.27 -1.76 2.18
C ASP A 59 -1.27 -0.78 3.35
N ARG A 60 -0.94 -1.25 4.55
CA ARG A 60 -0.78 -0.38 5.72
C ARG A 60 0.34 0.65 5.50
N ASP A 61 1.49 0.21 5.01
CA ASP A 61 2.65 1.09 4.80
C ASP A 61 2.41 2.07 3.64
N LEU A 62 1.67 1.65 2.61
CA LEU A 62 1.26 2.50 1.50
C LEU A 62 0.23 3.56 1.93
N ALA A 63 -0.76 3.19 2.73
CA ALA A 63 -1.71 4.14 3.32
C ALA A 63 -1.01 5.18 4.24
N ARG A 64 0.18 4.84 4.73
CA ARG A 64 1.03 5.70 5.56
C ARG A 64 1.92 6.65 4.75
N SER A 65 1.95 6.55 3.42
CA SER A 65 2.83 7.32 2.53
C SER A 65 2.08 7.88 1.30
N PRO A 66 1.54 9.12 1.41
CA PRO A 66 0.94 9.83 0.28
C PRO A 66 1.85 9.96 -0.96
N MET A 67 3.16 10.07 -0.77
CA MET A 67 4.11 10.13 -1.88
C MET A 67 4.24 8.76 -2.56
N SER A 68 4.36 7.66 -1.80
CA SER A 68 4.39 6.30 -2.37
C SER A 68 3.10 5.98 -3.13
N GLN A 69 1.93 6.38 -2.62
CA GLN A 69 0.66 6.29 -3.36
C GLN A 69 0.76 6.99 -4.71
N THR A 70 1.32 8.20 -4.74
CA THR A 70 1.52 8.96 -5.99
C THR A 70 2.43 8.24 -6.99
N TYR A 71 3.52 7.64 -6.53
CA TYR A 71 4.40 6.85 -7.40
C TYR A 71 3.67 5.64 -8.03
N LEU A 72 2.69 5.08 -7.32
CA LEU A 72 1.84 3.98 -7.82
C LEU A 72 0.61 4.45 -8.61
N GLY A 73 0.42 5.76 -8.78
CA GLY A 73 -0.74 6.34 -9.45
C GLY A 73 -2.02 6.34 -8.61
N ILE A 74 -1.92 6.06 -7.31
CA ILE A 74 -3.02 6.13 -6.34
C ILE A 74 -3.18 7.57 -5.88
N LYS A 75 -4.42 8.06 -5.84
CA LYS A 75 -4.76 9.47 -5.61
C LYS A 75 -5.57 9.72 -4.33
N ASP A 76 -5.59 8.76 -3.39
CA ASP A 76 -6.40 8.87 -2.18
C ASP A 76 -5.95 10.03 -1.28
N ASP A 77 -4.63 10.23 -1.12
CA ASP A 77 -4.02 11.34 -0.37
C ASP A 77 -3.21 12.29 -1.26
N TYR A 78 -3.71 12.57 -2.48
CA TYR A 78 -2.93 13.25 -3.53
C TYR A 78 -2.50 14.68 -3.20
N ASP A 79 -3.12 15.30 -2.20
CA ASP A 79 -2.85 16.66 -1.73
C ASP A 79 -1.81 16.72 -0.58
N LYS A 80 -1.36 15.57 -0.07
CA LYS A 80 -0.49 15.47 1.11
C LYS A 80 0.96 15.12 0.75
N TRP A 81 1.84 15.45 1.68
CA TRP A 81 3.23 15.00 1.73
C TRP A 81 3.38 13.93 2.80
N ASP A 82 4.42 13.10 2.70
CA ASP A 82 4.80 12.17 3.76
C ASP A 82 5.19 12.94 5.03
N ASP A 83 4.88 12.34 6.19
CA ASP A 83 5.40 12.81 7.47
C ASP A 83 6.79 12.23 7.69
N ILE A 84 7.81 13.07 7.70
CA ILE A 84 9.22 12.69 7.85
C ILE A 84 9.75 13.03 9.25
N SER A 85 8.84 13.24 10.21
CA SER A 85 9.19 13.54 11.59
C SER A 85 9.82 12.34 12.32
N GLU A 86 10.55 12.63 13.41
CA GLU A 86 11.09 11.59 14.30
C GLU A 86 9.99 10.71 14.90
N VAL A 87 8.84 11.31 15.24
CA VAL A 87 7.69 10.57 15.78
C VAL A 87 7.20 9.55 14.78
N ARG A 88 7.03 9.95 13.51
CA ARG A 88 6.61 9.03 12.46
C ARG A 88 7.61 7.90 12.27
N ARG A 89 8.90 8.23 12.28
CA ARG A 89 9.94 7.22 12.14
C ARG A 89 9.98 6.23 13.31
N ASP A 90 9.76 6.69 14.54
CA ASP A 90 9.67 5.82 15.71
C ASP A 90 8.47 4.85 15.59
N GLU A 91 7.31 5.33 15.11
CA GLU A 91 6.16 4.47 14.81
C GLU A 91 6.49 3.41 13.75
N ASP A 92 7.15 3.80 12.66
CA ASP A 92 7.49 2.89 11.57
C ASP A 92 8.44 1.78 12.03
N ILE A 93 9.41 2.11 12.90
CA ILE A 93 10.32 1.12 13.48
C ILE A 93 9.57 0.12 14.39
N GLU A 94 8.57 0.58 15.12
CA GLU A 94 7.77 -0.30 15.95
C GLU A 94 6.85 -1.21 15.13
N LEU A 95 6.30 -0.71 14.01
CA LEU A 95 5.58 -1.54 13.05
C LEU A 95 6.47 -2.64 12.48
N VAL A 96 7.69 -2.30 12.06
CA VAL A 96 8.67 -3.30 11.56
C VAL A 96 8.98 -4.36 12.62
N ARG A 97 9.09 -3.95 13.90
CA ARG A 97 9.32 -4.89 15.01
C ARG A 97 8.16 -5.85 15.17
N HIS A 98 6.96 -5.32 15.22
CA HIS A 98 5.74 -6.07 15.38
C HIS A 98 5.55 -7.06 14.22
N ASP A 99 5.79 -6.63 12.99
CA ASP A 99 5.63 -7.49 11.81
C ASP A 99 6.69 -8.61 11.77
N LEU A 100 7.93 -8.32 12.20
CA LEU A 100 8.97 -9.35 12.34
C LEU A 100 8.60 -10.39 13.42
N GLU A 101 8.01 -9.95 14.52
CA GLU A 101 7.52 -10.86 15.56
C GLU A 101 6.40 -11.75 15.00
N ARG A 102 5.37 -11.14 14.39
CA ARG A 102 4.26 -11.87 13.75
C ARG A 102 4.77 -12.88 12.72
N LEU A 103 5.70 -12.48 11.86
CA LEU A 103 6.30 -13.38 10.86
C LEU A 103 6.87 -14.64 11.51
N ARG A 104 7.59 -14.48 12.63
CA ARG A 104 8.28 -15.57 13.35
C ARG A 104 7.35 -16.44 14.18
N THR A 105 6.31 -15.86 14.75
CA THR A 105 5.41 -16.58 15.65
C THR A 105 4.25 -17.23 14.93
N GLU A 106 3.77 -16.60 13.86
CA GLU A 106 2.56 -17.04 13.18
C GLU A 106 2.87 -18.03 12.06
N PHE A 107 4.00 -17.92 11.35
CA PHE A 107 4.27 -18.71 10.14
C PHE A 107 5.37 -19.76 10.33
N ASP A 108 5.14 -20.97 9.82
CA ASP A 108 6.12 -22.07 9.85
C ASP A 108 6.82 -22.23 8.49
N PRO A 109 8.12 -21.86 8.36
CA PRO A 109 8.85 -21.94 7.11
C PRO A 109 8.90 -23.34 6.48
N ALA A 110 8.73 -24.41 7.28
CA ALA A 110 8.73 -25.78 6.79
C ALA A 110 7.44 -26.17 6.04
N LYS A 111 6.38 -25.36 6.16
CA LYS A 111 5.08 -25.56 5.49
C LYS A 111 4.87 -24.66 4.28
N LEU A 112 5.83 -23.78 4.00
CA LEU A 112 5.81 -22.90 2.85
C LEU A 112 6.31 -23.64 1.60
N ASP A 113 5.78 -23.26 0.44
CA ASP A 113 6.41 -23.59 -0.84
C ASP A 113 7.74 -22.83 -1.02
N GLU A 114 8.46 -23.16 -2.09
CA GLU A 114 9.81 -22.61 -2.34
C GLU A 114 9.80 -21.08 -2.52
N GLU A 115 8.79 -20.53 -3.20
CA GLU A 115 8.69 -19.09 -3.48
C GLU A 115 8.33 -18.32 -2.22
N ALA A 116 7.32 -18.79 -1.47
CA ALA A 116 6.91 -18.20 -0.21
C ALA A 116 8.02 -18.29 0.85
N ASN A 117 8.80 -19.38 0.87
CA ASN A 117 9.94 -19.51 1.77
C ASN A 117 11.06 -18.50 1.44
N LEU A 118 11.31 -18.24 0.15
CA LEU A 118 12.25 -17.20 -0.25
C LEU A 118 11.75 -15.81 0.20
N SER A 119 10.48 -15.49 -0.05
CA SER A 119 9.87 -14.23 0.37
C SER A 119 9.90 -14.03 1.89
N TYR A 120 9.61 -15.09 2.66
CA TYR A 120 9.78 -15.12 4.12
C TYR A 120 11.19 -14.67 4.54
N ARG A 121 12.22 -15.30 3.95
CA ARG A 121 13.62 -15.02 4.30
C ARG A 121 14.05 -13.61 3.91
N ILE A 122 13.55 -13.11 2.78
CA ILE A 122 13.81 -11.73 2.33
C ILE A 122 13.16 -10.73 3.29
N PHE A 123 11.90 -10.95 3.67
CA PHE A 123 11.18 -10.09 4.60
C PHE A 123 11.89 -10.07 5.96
N GLU A 124 12.20 -11.25 6.52
CA GLU A 124 12.91 -11.38 7.80
C GLU A 124 14.23 -10.62 7.78
N LEU A 125 15.08 -10.89 6.78
CA LEU A 125 16.37 -10.23 6.65
C LEU A 125 16.25 -8.70 6.50
N THR A 126 15.23 -8.24 5.78
CA THR A 126 14.99 -6.81 5.57
C THR A 126 14.56 -6.14 6.87
N ALA A 127 13.61 -6.73 7.59
CA ALA A 127 13.15 -6.21 8.87
C ALA A 127 14.28 -6.18 9.91
N GLU A 128 15.06 -7.25 10.05
CA GLU A 128 16.22 -7.29 10.94
C GLU A 128 17.25 -6.19 10.62
N ARG A 129 17.53 -5.99 9.33
CA ARG A 129 18.47 -4.95 8.89
C ARG A 129 17.94 -3.55 9.18
N THR A 130 16.66 -3.30 8.94
CA THR A 130 16.02 -2.02 9.27
C THR A 130 16.12 -1.73 10.76
N LEU A 131 15.77 -2.69 11.62
CA LEU A 131 15.86 -2.54 13.06
C LEU A 131 17.31 -2.33 13.54
N ALA A 132 18.27 -3.07 12.99
CA ALA A 132 19.67 -2.92 13.33
C ALA A 132 20.28 -1.58 12.85
N ALA A 133 19.78 -1.05 11.74
CA ALA A 133 20.23 0.20 11.14
C ALA A 133 19.65 1.44 11.82
N ASP A 134 18.51 1.33 12.52
CA ASP A 134 17.86 2.48 13.17
C ASP A 134 18.78 3.21 14.16
N ARG A 135 19.69 2.50 14.85
CA ARG A 135 20.71 3.15 15.70
C ARG A 135 21.61 4.15 14.95
N TRP A 136 21.72 4.02 13.63
CA TRP A 136 22.51 4.86 12.74
C TRP A 136 21.66 5.83 11.92
N ARG A 137 20.36 5.95 12.19
CA ARG A 137 19.38 6.72 11.39
C ARG A 137 19.65 8.22 11.19
N HIS A 138 20.67 8.74 11.85
CA HIS A 138 21.14 10.13 11.76
C HIS A 138 22.53 10.26 11.13
N HIS A 139 23.14 9.16 10.69
CA HIS A 139 24.50 9.13 10.12
C HIS A 139 24.44 9.30 8.59
N ASP A 140 23.69 10.30 8.14
CA ASP A 140 23.41 10.60 6.74
C ASP A 140 23.23 12.11 6.51
N TYR A 141 23.15 12.51 5.23
CA TYR A 141 23.01 13.91 4.82
C TYR A 141 21.74 14.09 3.98
N PRO A 142 20.58 14.41 4.60
CA PRO A 142 19.30 14.54 3.89
C PRO A 142 19.24 15.75 2.94
N VAL A 143 20.25 16.62 3.01
CA VAL A 143 20.49 17.74 2.10
C VAL A 143 21.97 17.70 1.73
N ASN A 144 22.29 17.51 0.45
CA ASN A 144 23.66 17.52 -0.06
C ASN A 144 23.71 17.99 -1.54
N GLN A 145 24.90 18.08 -2.11
CA GLN A 145 25.11 18.61 -3.46
C GLN A 145 24.60 17.71 -4.61
N MET A 146 24.36 16.43 -4.34
CA MET A 146 23.91 15.46 -5.35
C MET A 146 22.42 15.19 -5.29
N PHE A 147 21.86 15.09 -4.08
CA PHE A 147 20.45 14.78 -3.84
C PHE A 147 19.97 15.37 -2.50
N GLY A 148 18.69 15.17 -2.19
CA GLY A 148 18.08 15.58 -0.93
C GLY A 148 16.75 16.28 -1.12
N TRP A 149 16.12 16.66 -0.02
CA TRP A 149 14.77 17.25 -0.02
C TRP A 149 14.65 18.53 -0.86
N GLN A 150 15.73 19.31 -0.94
CA GLN A 150 15.80 20.52 -1.77
C GLN A 150 15.64 20.25 -3.27
N SER A 151 16.03 19.06 -3.75
CA SER A 151 15.84 18.63 -5.14
C SER A 151 14.66 17.69 -5.31
N GLU A 152 14.36 16.87 -4.29
CA GLU A 152 13.27 15.88 -4.33
C GLU A 152 11.90 16.55 -4.44
N ILE A 153 11.64 17.58 -3.64
CA ILE A 153 10.35 18.29 -3.64
C ILE A 153 9.96 18.81 -5.03
N PRO A 154 10.81 19.60 -5.74
CA PRO A 154 10.47 20.04 -7.08
C PRO A 154 10.43 18.88 -8.09
N ALA A 155 11.34 17.90 -7.98
CA ALA A 155 11.36 16.77 -8.90
C ALA A 155 10.08 15.92 -8.80
N PHE A 156 9.62 15.64 -7.59
CA PHE A 156 8.38 14.92 -7.32
C PHE A 156 7.17 15.66 -7.88
N LEU A 157 7.05 16.97 -7.59
CA LEU A 157 5.96 17.78 -8.12
C LEU A 157 5.95 17.81 -9.65
N ILE A 158 7.10 17.95 -10.30
CA ILE A 158 7.19 18.04 -11.76
C ILE A 158 6.91 16.70 -12.44
N ASN A 159 7.44 15.60 -11.91
CA ASN A 159 7.49 14.33 -12.63
C ASN A 159 6.43 13.33 -12.17
N MET A 160 5.97 13.41 -10.93
CA MET A 160 5.10 12.39 -10.33
C MET A 160 3.67 12.89 -10.10
N HIS A 161 3.48 14.17 -9.75
CA HIS A 161 2.14 14.72 -9.59
C HIS A 161 1.55 15.14 -10.95
N GLN A 162 0.73 14.27 -11.53
CA GLN A 162 0.02 14.51 -12.78
C GLN A 162 -1.21 15.37 -12.55
N VAL A 163 -1.49 16.27 -13.50
CA VAL A 163 -2.69 17.13 -13.47
C VAL A 163 -3.55 16.82 -14.69
N ALA A 164 -4.56 15.98 -14.50
CA ALA A 164 -5.52 15.62 -15.54
C ALA A 164 -6.84 16.41 -15.43
N ASP A 165 -7.21 16.83 -14.22
CA ASP A 165 -8.45 17.55 -13.95
C ASP A 165 -8.29 18.64 -12.86
N LYS A 166 -9.42 19.25 -12.48
CA LYS A 166 -9.46 20.33 -11.49
C LYS A 166 -9.05 19.85 -10.09
N SER A 167 -9.47 18.66 -9.67
CA SER A 167 -9.11 18.10 -8.36
C SER A 167 -7.61 17.87 -8.25
N ASP A 168 -6.99 17.36 -9.32
CA ASP A 168 -5.53 17.22 -9.35
C ASP A 168 -4.83 18.58 -9.24
N ALA A 169 -5.31 19.60 -9.94
CA ALA A 169 -4.74 20.95 -9.86
C ALA A 169 -4.85 21.54 -8.45
N GLU A 170 -5.97 21.31 -7.76
CA GLU A 170 -6.18 21.72 -6.37
C GLU A 170 -5.23 20.97 -5.42
N ALA A 171 -5.04 19.66 -5.61
CA ALA A 171 -4.10 18.85 -4.86
C ALA A 171 -2.63 19.29 -5.09
N TYR A 172 -2.27 19.65 -6.32
CA TYR A 172 -0.95 20.22 -6.64
C TYR A 172 -0.70 21.51 -5.86
N ILE A 173 -1.69 22.41 -5.83
CA ILE A 173 -1.62 23.66 -5.06
C ILE A 173 -1.51 23.38 -3.55
N ALA A 174 -2.26 22.41 -3.04
CA ALA A 174 -2.17 21.99 -1.65
C ALA A 174 -0.75 21.49 -1.29
N ARG A 175 -0.14 20.65 -2.13
CA ARG A 175 1.25 20.23 -1.95
C ARG A 175 2.22 21.41 -2.01
N LEU A 176 2.07 22.35 -2.95
CA LEU A 176 2.90 23.55 -2.99
C LEU A 176 2.83 24.33 -1.66
N ASN A 177 1.63 24.52 -1.11
CA ASN A 177 1.44 25.19 0.18
C ASN A 177 2.03 24.36 1.34
N GLY A 178 1.99 23.03 1.24
CA GLY A 178 2.53 22.08 2.22
C GLY A 178 4.06 22.02 2.28
N VAL A 179 4.78 22.50 1.25
CA VAL A 179 6.26 22.46 1.20
C VAL A 179 6.89 23.10 2.43
N LYS A 180 6.31 24.19 2.95
CA LYS A 180 6.82 24.85 4.16
C LYS A 180 6.84 23.91 5.37
N ALA A 181 5.81 23.07 5.54
CA ALA A 181 5.73 22.13 6.64
C ALA A 181 6.80 21.03 6.51
N VAL A 182 6.96 20.47 5.31
CA VAL A 182 8.02 19.49 5.02
C VAL A 182 9.40 20.08 5.35
N MET A 183 9.69 21.29 4.87
CA MET A 183 10.99 21.93 5.13
C MET A 183 11.25 22.20 6.62
N VAL A 184 10.21 22.46 7.42
CA VAL A 184 10.36 22.57 8.88
C VAL A 184 10.81 21.24 9.48
N GLN A 185 10.24 20.11 9.03
CA GLN A 185 10.68 18.77 9.47
C GLN A 185 12.11 18.46 9.00
N VAL A 186 12.48 18.79 7.76
CA VAL A 186 13.86 18.66 7.26
C VAL A 186 14.84 19.44 8.13
N ILE A 187 14.53 20.69 8.46
CA ILE A 187 15.40 21.54 9.31
C ILE A 187 15.51 20.95 10.72
N ALA A 188 14.42 20.42 11.29
CA ALA A 188 14.47 19.75 12.59
C ALA A 188 15.40 18.53 12.56
N GLY A 189 15.30 17.69 11.52
CA GLY A 189 16.17 16.53 11.31
C GLY A 189 17.64 16.90 11.09
N LEU A 190 17.92 18.03 10.41
CA LEU A 190 19.28 18.56 10.23
C LEU A 190 19.87 19.08 11.55
N ARG A 191 19.08 19.75 12.39
CA ARG A 191 19.54 20.21 13.72
C ARG A 191 19.89 19.04 14.62
N LEU A 192 19.05 18.01 14.65
CA LEU A 192 19.31 16.80 15.45
C LEU A 192 20.62 16.11 15.04
N ARG A 193 20.91 16.05 13.74
CA ARG A 193 22.19 15.55 13.21
C ARG A 193 23.37 16.43 13.60
N ALA A 194 23.21 17.75 13.48
CA ALA A 194 24.24 18.71 13.87
C ALA A 194 24.59 18.64 15.36
N ASP A 195 23.60 18.44 16.23
CA ASP A 195 23.81 18.24 17.68
C ASP A 195 24.60 16.96 17.97
N GLN A 196 24.57 15.97 17.07
CA GLN A 196 25.34 14.73 17.11
C GLN A 196 26.69 14.83 16.37
N GLY A 197 27.05 16.01 15.84
CA GLY A 197 28.27 16.24 15.08
C GLY A 197 28.23 15.73 13.63
N VAL A 198 27.06 15.31 13.14
CA VAL A 198 26.86 14.88 11.75
C VAL A 198 26.44 16.10 10.92
N VAL A 199 27.41 16.76 10.31
CA VAL A 199 27.22 17.91 9.42
C VAL A 199 27.99 17.68 8.13
N ALA A 200 27.41 18.10 7.00
CA ALA A 200 28.08 17.99 5.72
C ALA A 200 29.46 18.72 5.74
N PRO A 201 30.46 18.28 4.96
CA PRO A 201 31.77 18.92 4.92
C PRO A 201 31.68 20.41 4.58
N ALA A 202 32.50 21.25 5.22
CA ALA A 202 32.43 22.70 5.05
C ALA A 202 32.46 23.19 3.59
N PHE A 203 33.19 22.49 2.70
CA PHE A 203 33.29 22.87 1.28
C PHE A 203 31.99 22.70 0.50
N THR A 204 30.98 21.99 1.03
CA THR A 204 29.67 21.82 0.38
C THR A 204 28.75 23.02 0.63
N PHE A 205 29.11 23.92 1.55
CA PHE A 205 28.39 25.16 1.77
C PHE A 205 29.02 26.28 0.92
N PRO A 206 28.24 27.25 0.43
CA PRO A 206 28.81 28.44 -0.19
C PRO A 206 29.82 29.06 0.77
N GLN A 207 31.02 29.36 0.29
CA GLN A 207 31.96 30.16 1.05
C GLN A 207 31.31 31.55 1.23
N ALA A 208 31.01 31.91 2.47
CA ALA A 208 30.49 33.23 2.84
C ALA A 208 31.54 34.33 2.58
#